data_AF-A0A7W0W220-F1
#
_entry.id   AF-A0A7W0W220-F1
#
_cell.length_a   1.000
_cell.length_b   1.000
_cell.length_c   1.000
_cell.angle_alpha   90.00
_cell.angle_beta   90.00
_cell.angle_gamma   90.00
#
_symmetry.space_group_name_H-M   'P 1'
#
loop_
_entity.id
_entity.type
_entity.pdbx_description
1 polymer ?
#
loop_
_entity_poly.entity_id
_entity_poly.type
_entity_poly.pdbx_seq_one_letter_code
_entity_poly.pdbx_strand_id
1 'polypeptide(L)'
;VTPATRFGVASITKAFTGLALLKLREAGRIDLDAPIQQYVPAFPVKPGGPVTPRLLAAHLAGIRHWASERNADLYSRHFDDVNDILPLFSGDTLLSAPGSAVRYSSYGYNLLGAAIQSASGVRYQDYVQRTVIAPLGLTSTGYDDVRRVLRNRARRYSYFHPWTFAVDSANVYRVPDWDYSHNMAGGNMYSTAGDLARLGSALLKPGLLSRESFDLLYTRTKFAKGTADMSYGLFVSDSSAAHRRLSIGGSNAGLQAGLVIYPDDDLVIVVLANTWGIGSNSGEMTQGLPSRLASICMGWKPE
;
A
#
# COMPACT_ATOMS: atom_id res chain seq x y z
N VAL A 1 -15.57 -18.49 2.38
CA VAL A 1 -15.22 -17.23 1.69
C VAL A 1 -16.27 -16.99 0.62
N THR A 2 -16.75 -15.75 0.46
CA THR A 2 -17.76 -15.33 -0.53
C THR A 2 -17.34 -13.99 -1.15
N PRO A 3 -17.97 -13.52 -2.24
CA PRO A 3 -17.66 -12.21 -2.82
C PRO A 3 -17.82 -11.02 -1.83
N ALA A 4 -18.66 -11.16 -0.81
CA ALA A 4 -18.89 -10.15 0.22
C ALA A 4 -17.91 -10.24 1.41
N THR A 5 -17.01 -11.23 1.41
CA THR A 5 -16.00 -11.41 2.48
C THR A 5 -14.97 -10.29 2.41
N ARG A 6 -14.76 -9.59 3.53
CA ARG A 6 -13.82 -8.47 3.67
C ARG A 6 -12.48 -8.98 4.19
N PHE A 7 -11.43 -8.80 3.41
CA PHE A 7 -10.06 -9.17 3.75
C PHE A 7 -9.27 -7.94 4.13
N GLY A 8 -8.37 -8.06 5.12
CA GLY A 8 -7.30 -7.07 5.24
C GLY A 8 -6.42 -7.13 3.99
N VAL A 9 -6.05 -5.99 3.43
CA VAL A 9 -5.34 -5.91 2.14
C VAL A 9 -3.89 -5.41 2.26
N ALA A 10 -3.44 -5.17 3.49
CA ALA A 10 -2.07 -4.75 3.81
C ALA A 10 -1.57 -3.68 2.82
N SER A 11 -0.40 -3.87 2.21
CA SER A 11 0.27 -2.88 1.37
C SER A 11 -0.49 -2.41 0.12
N ILE A 12 -1.61 -3.03 -0.27
CA ILE A 12 -2.52 -2.42 -1.25
C ILE A 12 -3.03 -1.04 -0.77
N THR A 13 -3.08 -0.82 0.54
CA THR A 13 -3.33 0.50 1.17
C THR A 13 -2.47 1.62 0.55
N LYS A 14 -1.24 1.32 0.13
CA LYS A 14 -0.33 2.30 -0.47
C LYS A 14 -0.87 2.88 -1.79
N ALA A 15 -1.60 2.09 -2.58
CA ALA A 15 -2.24 2.57 -3.80
C ALA A 15 -3.30 3.63 -3.46
N PHE A 16 -4.13 3.41 -2.45
CA PHE A 16 -5.11 4.40 -1.98
C PHE A 16 -4.43 5.69 -1.49
N THR A 17 -3.33 5.56 -0.72
CA THR A 17 -2.52 6.70 -0.25
C THR A 17 -1.92 7.48 -1.41
N GLY A 18 -1.38 6.80 -2.43
CA GLY A 18 -0.80 7.43 -3.61
C GLY A 18 -1.83 8.17 -4.44
N LEU A 19 -3.02 7.60 -4.65
CA LEU A 19 -4.13 8.27 -5.33
C LEU A 19 -4.58 9.51 -4.56
N ALA A 20 -4.69 9.43 -3.23
CA ALA A 20 -5.02 10.58 -2.39
C ALA A 20 -3.94 11.68 -2.46
N LEU A 21 -2.65 11.31 -2.47
CA LEU A 21 -1.56 12.27 -2.67
C LEU A 21 -1.70 13.02 -4.00
N LEU A 22 -1.95 12.28 -5.08
CA LEU A 22 -2.14 12.87 -6.41
C LEU A 22 -3.38 13.78 -6.46
N LYS A 23 -4.45 13.45 -5.72
CA LYS A 23 -5.61 14.34 -5.55
C LYS A 23 -5.28 15.65 -4.84
N LEU A 24 -4.40 15.64 -3.84
CA LEU A 24 -3.94 16.89 -3.24
C LEU A 24 -3.07 17.71 -4.18
N ARG A 25 -2.25 17.03 -5.00
CA ARG A 25 -1.41 17.68 -6.01
C ARG A 25 -2.28 18.40 -7.03
N GLU A 26 -3.33 17.74 -7.55
CA GLU A 26 -4.30 18.35 -8.47
C GLU A 26 -4.97 19.59 -7.88
N ALA A 27 -5.25 19.56 -6.57
CA ALA A 27 -5.84 20.69 -5.87
C ALA A 27 -4.83 21.82 -5.55
N GLY A 28 -3.55 21.67 -5.93
CA GLY A 28 -2.49 22.64 -5.61
C GLY A 28 -2.17 22.74 -4.11
N ARG A 29 -2.54 21.71 -3.32
CA ARG A 29 -2.41 21.71 -1.86
C ARG A 29 -1.15 21.03 -1.36
N ILE A 30 -0.47 20.27 -2.22
CA ILE A 30 0.80 19.64 -1.93
C ILE A 30 1.73 19.75 -3.13
N ASP A 31 2.95 20.20 -2.88
CA ASP A 31 4.08 20.12 -3.78
C ASP A 31 4.81 18.81 -3.47
N LEU A 32 4.99 18.00 -4.50
CA LEU A 32 5.59 16.67 -4.40
C LEU A 32 7.10 16.72 -4.11
N ASP A 33 7.74 17.85 -4.40
CA ASP A 33 9.18 18.05 -4.29
C ASP A 33 9.58 19.00 -3.15
N ALA A 34 8.59 19.57 -2.45
CA ALA A 34 8.82 20.35 -1.25
C ALA A 34 9.39 19.49 -0.09
N PRO A 35 10.23 20.08 0.79
CA PRO A 35 10.66 19.43 2.02
C PRO A 35 9.46 19.01 2.86
N ILE A 36 9.50 17.79 3.40
CA ILE A 36 8.38 17.22 4.17
C ILE A 36 8.00 18.09 5.38
N GLN A 37 8.95 18.86 5.93
CA GLN A 37 8.74 19.80 7.04
C GLN A 37 7.69 20.88 6.72
N GLN A 38 7.46 21.20 5.45
CA GLN A 38 6.39 22.12 5.05
C GLN A 38 5.00 21.59 5.44
N TYR A 39 4.84 20.26 5.46
CA TYR A 39 3.57 19.60 5.80
C TYR A 39 3.59 18.98 7.19
N VAL A 40 4.76 18.52 7.65
CA VAL A 40 4.95 17.86 8.95
C VAL A 40 6.11 18.52 9.69
N PRO A 41 5.93 19.73 10.27
CA PRO A 41 7.01 20.49 10.92
C PRO A 41 7.67 19.74 12.08
N ALA A 42 6.95 18.83 12.74
CA ALA A 42 7.46 18.00 13.82
C ALA A 42 8.42 16.90 13.34
N PHE A 43 8.48 16.59 12.04
CA PHE A 43 9.41 15.60 11.53
C PHE A 43 10.82 16.20 11.40
N PRO A 44 11.86 15.64 12.05
CA PRO A 44 13.17 16.28 12.13
C PRO A 44 13.84 16.34 10.75
N VAL A 45 14.61 17.41 10.53
CA VAL A 45 15.48 17.51 9.35
C VAL A 45 16.53 16.39 9.42
N LYS A 46 16.68 15.66 8.33
CA LYS A 46 17.63 14.54 8.21
C LYS A 46 18.85 14.97 7.38
N PRO A 47 20.05 14.46 7.69
CA PRO A 47 21.23 14.69 6.85
C PRO A 47 21.08 14.02 5.48
N GLY A 48 21.79 14.55 4.48
CA GLY A 48 21.84 13.97 3.13
C GLY A 48 20.80 14.48 2.13
N GLY A 49 19.97 15.46 2.51
CA GLY A 49 19.00 16.12 1.63
C GLY A 49 17.57 16.10 2.18
N PRO A 50 16.63 16.83 1.55
CA PRO A 50 15.24 16.85 1.99
C PRO A 50 14.55 15.50 1.69
N VAL A 51 13.78 15.02 2.65
CA VAL A 51 12.72 14.04 2.38
C VAL A 51 11.55 14.78 1.74
N THR A 52 10.99 14.26 0.65
CA THR A 52 9.85 14.87 -0.06
C THR A 52 8.71 13.87 -0.24
N PRO A 53 7.46 14.32 -0.47
CA PRO A 53 6.35 13.42 -0.78
C PRO A 53 6.61 12.47 -1.96
N ARG A 54 7.26 12.95 -3.03
CA ARG A 54 7.66 12.13 -4.19
C ARG A 54 8.60 11.00 -3.77
N LEU A 55 9.62 11.32 -2.97
CA LEU A 55 10.58 10.31 -2.50
C LEU A 55 9.95 9.31 -1.54
N LEU A 56 8.98 9.72 -0.71
CA LEU A 56 8.24 8.80 0.15
C LEU A 56 7.37 7.84 -0.68
N ALA A 57 6.63 8.36 -1.67
CA ALA A 57 5.77 7.58 -2.55
C ALA A 57 6.56 6.54 -3.38
N ALA A 58 7.80 6.88 -3.77
CA ALA A 58 8.70 6.02 -4.54
C ALA A 58 9.65 5.15 -3.68
N HIS A 59 9.50 5.15 -2.34
CA HIS A 59 10.40 4.43 -1.42
C HIS A 59 11.88 4.84 -1.53
N LEU A 60 12.15 6.10 -1.83
CA LEU A 60 13.50 6.67 -1.97
C LEU A 60 13.90 7.59 -0.81
N ALA A 61 13.03 7.78 0.19
CA ALA A 61 13.26 8.69 1.31
C ALA A 61 14.25 8.17 2.38
N GLY A 62 14.63 6.89 2.35
CA GLY A 62 15.53 6.28 3.33
C GLY A 62 14.91 5.99 4.70
N ILE A 63 13.61 6.25 4.90
CA ILE A 63 12.89 5.93 6.14
C ILE A 63 12.84 4.41 6.32
N ARG A 64 13.22 3.89 7.50
CA ARG A 64 13.22 2.45 7.74
C ARG A 64 11.83 1.83 7.67
N HIS A 65 11.77 0.54 7.38
CA HIS A 65 10.54 -0.25 7.58
C HIS A 65 10.33 -0.52 9.08
N TRP A 66 9.09 -0.80 9.47
CA TRP A 66 8.82 -1.50 10.73
C TRP A 66 9.39 -2.92 10.69
N ALA A 67 10.02 -3.37 11.78
CA ALA A 67 10.76 -4.63 11.80
C ALA A 67 10.67 -5.36 13.15
N SER A 68 11.70 -5.23 13.99
CA SER A 68 11.81 -5.93 15.29
C SER A 68 10.70 -5.58 16.28
N GLU A 69 10.04 -4.44 16.10
CA GLU A 69 8.90 -4.01 16.91
C GLU A 69 7.57 -4.72 16.56
N ARG A 70 7.56 -5.70 15.65
CA ARG A 70 6.41 -6.55 15.34
C ARG A 70 6.15 -7.57 16.47
N ASN A 71 5.78 -7.09 17.64
CA ASN A 71 5.58 -7.86 18.86
C ASN A 71 4.19 -7.61 19.48
N ALA A 72 3.90 -8.30 20.58
CA ALA A 72 2.62 -8.19 21.28
C ALA A 72 2.30 -6.76 21.75
N ASP A 73 3.31 -5.99 22.16
CA ASP A 73 3.13 -4.63 22.65
C ASP A 73 2.63 -3.71 21.52
N LEU A 74 3.24 -3.78 20.33
CA LEU A 74 2.78 -2.99 19.20
C LEU A 74 1.36 -3.39 18.76
N TYR A 75 1.06 -4.69 18.71
CA TYR A 75 -0.24 -5.19 18.27
C TYR A 75 -1.37 -5.00 19.30
N SER A 76 -1.04 -4.65 20.54
CA SER A 76 -2.00 -4.28 21.59
C SER A 76 -2.23 -2.77 21.69
N ARG A 77 -1.40 -1.96 21.02
CA ARG A 77 -1.52 -0.49 21.00
C ARG A 77 -2.39 -0.03 19.83
N HIS A 78 -3.32 0.87 20.11
CA HIS A 78 -4.12 1.56 19.10
C HIS A 78 -3.56 2.97 18.81
N PHE A 79 -3.68 3.41 17.56
CA PHE A 79 -3.33 4.75 17.10
C PHE A 79 -4.55 5.36 16.41
N ASP A 80 -5.13 6.40 17.01
CA ASP A 80 -6.33 7.05 16.46
C ASP A 80 -6.00 8.05 15.35
N ASP A 81 -4.76 8.56 15.28
CA ASP A 81 -4.30 9.50 14.25
C ASP A 81 -2.98 9.06 13.60
N VAL A 82 -2.78 9.38 12.33
CA VAL A 82 -1.52 9.05 11.62
C VAL A 82 -0.30 9.75 12.24
N ASN A 83 -0.49 10.91 12.86
CA ASN A 83 0.58 11.64 13.54
C ASN A 83 1.06 10.93 14.81
N ASP A 84 0.19 10.17 15.48
CA ASP A 84 0.53 9.42 16.71
C ASP A 84 1.55 8.31 16.44
N ILE A 85 1.73 7.94 15.17
CA ILE A 85 2.63 6.89 14.71
C ILE A 85 4.05 7.44 14.50
N LEU A 86 4.21 8.73 14.19
CA LEU A 86 5.51 9.34 13.87
C LEU A 86 6.57 9.11 14.96
N PRO A 87 6.26 9.18 16.28
CA PRO A 87 7.23 8.91 17.33
C PRO A 87 7.87 7.52 17.29
N LEU A 88 7.28 6.53 16.58
CA LEU A 88 7.87 5.20 16.43
C LEU A 88 9.17 5.21 15.60
N PHE A 89 9.37 6.22 14.73
CA PHE A 89 10.48 6.22 13.78
C PHE A 89 11.09 7.58 13.47
N SER A 90 10.48 8.69 13.89
CA SER A 90 10.96 10.03 13.54
C SER A 90 12.37 10.31 14.07
N GLY A 91 12.75 9.71 15.19
CA GLY A 91 14.09 9.82 15.79
C GLY A 91 15.18 9.07 15.03
N ASP A 92 14.84 8.12 14.15
CA ASP A 92 15.81 7.17 13.60
C ASP A 92 16.65 7.76 12.47
N THR A 93 17.89 7.29 12.32
CA THR A 93 18.74 7.63 11.17
C THR A 93 18.17 7.05 9.87
N LEU A 94 18.32 7.77 8.76
CA LEU A 94 17.95 7.26 7.45
C LEU A 94 18.85 6.07 7.05
N LEU A 95 18.25 5.05 6.43
CA LEU A 95 18.96 3.89 5.88
C LEU A 95 19.80 4.22 4.63
N SER A 96 19.54 5.37 4.03
CA SER A 96 20.22 5.90 2.86
C SER A 96 19.88 7.39 2.71
N ALA A 97 20.74 8.17 2.07
CA ALA A 97 20.40 9.55 1.72
C ALA A 97 19.13 9.58 0.83
N PRO A 98 18.24 10.58 0.99
CA PRO A 98 17.06 10.70 0.14
C PRO A 98 17.42 10.71 -1.35
N GLY A 99 16.74 9.91 -2.16
CA GLY A 99 17.01 9.79 -3.60
C GLY A 99 18.25 8.97 -3.98
N SER A 100 18.91 8.27 -3.04
CA SER A 100 20.11 7.49 -3.33
C SER A 100 19.89 5.97 -3.48
N ALA A 101 18.86 5.41 -2.83
CA ALA A 101 18.55 3.99 -2.89
C ALA A 101 17.07 3.71 -2.59
N VAL A 102 16.54 2.65 -3.21
CA VAL A 102 15.18 2.15 -2.92
C VAL A 102 15.20 1.40 -1.59
N ARG A 103 14.38 1.86 -0.64
CA ARG A 103 14.16 1.29 0.69
C ARG A 103 12.66 1.23 0.97
N TYR A 104 12.06 0.07 0.72
CA TYR A 104 10.63 -0.14 0.96
C TYR A 104 10.26 0.18 2.42
N SER A 105 9.24 1.00 2.61
CA SER A 105 8.93 1.57 3.93
C SER A 105 7.45 1.85 4.13
N SER A 106 6.86 1.16 5.11
CA SER A 106 5.51 1.45 5.58
C SER A 106 5.49 2.71 6.45
N TYR A 107 6.54 2.96 7.25
CA TYR A 107 6.67 4.21 7.99
C TYR A 107 6.88 5.43 7.11
N GLY A 108 7.59 5.28 5.98
CA GLY A 108 7.62 6.32 4.95
C GLY A 108 6.22 6.67 4.44
N TYR A 109 5.34 5.68 4.30
CA TYR A 109 3.95 5.92 3.93
C TYR A 109 3.12 6.54 5.06
N ASN A 110 3.39 6.24 6.33
CA ASN A 110 2.74 6.96 7.44
C ASN A 110 3.18 8.42 7.52
N LEU A 111 4.46 8.73 7.27
CA LEU A 111 4.92 10.11 7.13
C LEU A 111 4.21 10.82 5.95
N LEU A 112 4.04 10.11 4.84
CA LEU A 112 3.26 10.62 3.70
C LEU A 112 1.78 10.84 4.08
N GLY A 113 1.18 9.93 4.86
CA GLY A 113 -0.17 10.07 5.38
C GLY A 113 -0.33 11.30 6.29
N ALA A 114 0.66 11.57 7.15
CA ALA A 114 0.70 12.78 7.97
C ALA A 114 0.78 14.06 7.11
N ALA A 115 1.58 14.05 6.04
CA ALA A 115 1.64 15.15 5.09
C ALA A 115 0.31 15.36 4.36
N ILE A 116 -0.36 14.28 3.92
CA ILE A 116 -1.70 14.32 3.31
C ILE A 116 -2.72 14.90 4.29
N GLN A 117 -2.71 14.46 5.55
CA GLN A 117 -3.61 14.98 6.58
C GLN A 117 -3.42 16.49 6.79
N SER A 118 -2.18 16.93 6.96
CA SER A 118 -1.85 18.35 7.12
C SER A 118 -2.26 19.19 5.91
N ALA A 119 -1.84 18.77 4.71
CA ALA A 119 -2.15 19.47 3.46
C ALA A 119 -3.66 19.49 3.16
N SER A 120 -4.41 18.46 3.55
CA SER A 120 -5.86 18.35 3.35
C SER A 120 -6.70 19.05 4.42
N GLY A 121 -6.15 19.29 5.61
CA GLY A 121 -6.86 19.87 6.75
C GLY A 121 -7.91 18.95 7.38
N VAL A 122 -7.93 17.66 7.03
CA VAL A 122 -8.84 16.65 7.59
C VAL A 122 -8.05 15.38 7.91
N ARG A 123 -8.63 14.48 8.73
CA ARG A 123 -7.99 13.20 9.07
C ARG A 123 -7.63 12.44 7.79
N TYR A 124 -6.45 11.81 7.77
CA TYR A 124 -5.95 11.07 6.60
C TYR A 124 -6.97 10.04 6.08
N GLN A 125 -7.59 9.27 6.97
CA GLN A 125 -8.59 8.26 6.62
C GLN A 125 -9.82 8.89 5.96
N ASP A 126 -10.28 10.04 6.48
CA ASP A 126 -11.42 10.77 5.93
C ASP A 126 -11.11 11.35 4.55
N TYR A 127 -9.87 11.80 4.34
CA TYR A 127 -9.44 12.29 3.05
C TYR A 127 -9.44 11.17 2.00
N VAL A 128 -8.87 10.00 2.31
CA VAL A 128 -8.92 8.81 1.43
C VAL A 128 -10.35 8.37 1.18
N GLN A 129 -11.20 8.37 2.21
CA GLN A 129 -12.62 8.05 2.08
C GLN A 129 -13.32 8.98 1.08
N ARG A 130 -13.13 10.29 1.20
CA ARG A 130 -13.81 11.30 0.38
C ARG A 130 -13.30 11.37 -1.05
N THR A 131 -12.00 11.13 -1.27
CA THR A 131 -11.35 11.39 -2.56
C THR A 131 -11.10 10.15 -3.42
N VAL A 132 -11.10 8.96 -2.81
CA VAL A 132 -10.84 7.70 -3.51
C VAL A 132 -11.98 6.70 -3.30
N ILE A 133 -12.33 6.37 -2.05
CA ILE A 133 -13.28 5.28 -1.76
C ILE A 133 -14.71 5.63 -2.20
N ALA A 134 -15.22 6.79 -1.75
CA ALA A 134 -16.59 7.20 -2.04
C ALA A 134 -16.85 7.49 -3.53
N PRO A 135 -15.97 8.23 -4.25
CA PRO A 135 -16.17 8.49 -5.69
C PRO A 135 -16.19 7.22 -6.55
N LEU A 136 -15.49 6.16 -6.12
CA LEU A 136 -15.47 4.87 -6.80
C LEU A 136 -16.55 3.88 -6.32
N GLY A 137 -17.37 4.28 -5.32
CA GLY A 137 -18.43 3.44 -4.78
C GLY A 137 -17.93 2.17 -4.08
N LEU A 138 -16.75 2.21 -3.46
CA LEU A 138 -16.12 1.05 -2.82
C LEU A 138 -16.70 0.78 -1.42
N THR A 139 -17.97 0.39 -1.34
CA THR A 139 -18.76 0.34 -0.10
C THR A 139 -18.33 -0.74 0.91
N SER A 140 -17.44 -1.65 0.51
CA SER A 140 -16.86 -2.68 1.38
C SER A 140 -15.34 -2.52 1.57
N THR A 141 -14.87 -1.29 1.43
CA THR A 141 -13.47 -0.88 1.62
C THR A 141 -13.37 0.18 2.71
N GLY A 142 -12.35 0.06 3.57
CA GLY A 142 -12.13 1.00 4.67
C GLY A 142 -10.89 0.64 5.49
N TYR A 143 -10.79 1.19 6.70
CA TYR A 143 -9.69 0.94 7.63
C TYR A 143 -10.08 -0.06 8.71
N ASP A 144 -9.20 -1.02 8.99
CA ASP A 144 -9.47 -2.07 9.98
C ASP A 144 -9.24 -1.55 11.40
N ASP A 145 -10.30 -1.57 12.21
CA ASP A 145 -10.28 -1.25 13.63
C ASP A 145 -10.78 -2.48 14.39
N VAL A 146 -9.91 -3.09 15.20
CA VAL A 146 -10.22 -4.31 15.95
C VAL A 146 -11.20 -4.07 17.10
N ARG A 147 -11.37 -2.81 17.52
CA ARG A 147 -12.34 -2.41 18.55
C ARG A 147 -13.78 -2.39 18.02
N ARG A 148 -13.95 -2.43 16.69
CA ARG A 148 -15.25 -2.35 16.01
C ARG A 148 -15.63 -3.67 15.37
N VAL A 149 -16.93 -3.97 15.37
CA VAL A 149 -17.46 -5.14 14.66
C VAL A 149 -17.42 -4.89 13.15
N LEU A 150 -16.60 -5.66 12.44
CA LEU A 150 -16.57 -5.69 10.99
C LEU A 150 -17.36 -6.90 10.46
N ARG A 151 -18.56 -6.65 9.93
CA ARG A 151 -19.36 -7.71 9.28
C ARG A 151 -18.59 -8.31 8.11
N ASN A 152 -18.72 -9.61 7.92
CA ASN A 152 -18.04 -10.39 6.88
C ASN A 152 -16.50 -10.34 6.93
N ARG A 153 -15.89 -9.99 8.07
CA ARG A 153 -14.42 -10.03 8.23
C ARG A 153 -13.90 -11.46 8.02
N ALA A 154 -12.93 -11.61 7.13
CA ALA A 154 -12.21 -12.86 6.97
C ALA A 154 -11.40 -13.18 8.24
N ARG A 155 -11.53 -14.42 8.73
CA ARG A 155 -10.62 -14.95 9.76
C ARG A 155 -9.24 -15.16 9.15
N ARG A 156 -8.18 -14.81 9.86
CA ARG A 156 -6.78 -14.89 9.39
C ARG A 156 -6.12 -16.19 9.86
N TYR A 157 -5.38 -16.84 8.98
CA TYR A 157 -4.69 -18.11 9.24
C TYR A 157 -3.23 -18.08 8.76
N SER A 158 -2.31 -18.69 9.48
CA SER A 158 -0.88 -18.60 9.16
C SER A 158 -0.19 -19.95 9.33
N TYR A 159 0.66 -20.33 8.38
CA TYR A 159 1.63 -21.42 8.54
C TYR A 159 2.92 -20.94 9.20
N PHE A 160 3.02 -19.66 9.53
CA PHE A 160 4.03 -19.16 10.45
C PHE A 160 3.43 -19.08 11.86
N HIS A 161 4.19 -19.51 12.85
CA HIS A 161 3.82 -19.32 14.24
C HIS A 161 3.63 -17.82 14.52
N PRO A 162 2.49 -17.37 15.09
CA PRO A 162 2.15 -15.96 15.16
C PRO A 162 3.19 -15.07 15.86
N TRP A 163 3.90 -15.59 16.86
CA TRP A 163 4.80 -14.78 17.67
C TRP A 163 6.27 -14.89 17.27
N THR A 164 6.69 -16.07 16.83
CA THR A 164 8.11 -16.34 16.48
C THR A 164 8.36 -16.19 15.00
N PHE A 165 7.31 -16.14 14.17
CA PHE A 165 7.38 -16.14 12.71
C PHE A 165 8.15 -17.34 12.13
N ALA A 166 8.34 -18.41 12.91
CA ALA A 166 8.91 -19.66 12.42
C ALA A 166 7.90 -20.36 11.51
N VAL A 167 8.37 -20.90 10.38
CA VAL A 167 7.53 -21.71 9.49
C VAL A 167 7.20 -23.02 10.19
N ASP A 168 5.92 -23.38 10.16
CA ASP A 168 5.40 -24.67 10.56
C ASP A 168 4.57 -25.21 9.38
N SER A 169 5.15 -26.14 8.64
CA SER A 169 4.49 -26.72 7.47
C SER A 169 3.41 -27.74 7.82
N ALA A 170 3.33 -28.17 9.08
CA ALA A 170 2.38 -29.17 9.55
C ALA A 170 1.12 -28.54 10.16
N ASN A 171 1.23 -27.34 10.73
CA ASN A 171 0.13 -26.70 11.44
C ASN A 171 -0.29 -25.37 10.81
N VAL A 172 -1.60 -25.10 10.87
CA VAL A 172 -2.17 -23.79 10.55
C VAL A 172 -2.68 -23.11 11.82
N TYR A 173 -2.16 -21.92 12.09
CA TYR A 173 -2.51 -21.12 13.26
C TYR A 173 -3.61 -20.13 12.90
N ARG A 174 -4.63 -19.99 13.76
CA ARG A 174 -5.51 -18.82 13.70
C ARG A 174 -4.72 -17.60 14.20
N VAL A 175 -4.59 -16.59 13.35
CA VAL A 175 -3.95 -15.33 13.75
C VAL A 175 -4.96 -14.53 14.58
N PRO A 176 -4.57 -13.98 15.74
CA PRO A 176 -5.44 -13.11 16.52
C PRO A 176 -5.84 -11.86 15.73
N ASP A 177 -6.94 -11.23 16.14
CA ASP A 177 -7.35 -9.94 15.61
C ASP A 177 -6.45 -8.84 16.20
N TRP A 178 -5.23 -8.72 15.66
CA TRP A 178 -4.25 -7.70 16.05
C TRP A 178 -4.57 -6.32 15.49
N ASP A 179 -4.17 -5.30 16.24
CA ASP A 179 -4.28 -3.91 15.82
C ASP A 179 -3.15 -3.54 14.85
N TYR A 180 -3.54 -3.09 13.65
CA TYR A 180 -2.61 -2.65 12.61
C TYR A 180 -2.63 -1.12 12.39
N SER A 181 -3.21 -0.34 13.32
CA SER A 181 -3.36 1.12 13.19
C SER A 181 -2.02 1.85 13.13
N HIS A 182 -0.94 1.27 13.67
CA HIS A 182 0.44 1.76 13.49
C HIS A 182 0.90 1.79 12.01
N ASN A 183 0.15 1.17 11.09
CA ASN A 183 0.44 1.13 9.66
C ASN A 183 -0.70 1.76 8.84
N MET A 184 -1.28 2.85 9.35
CA MET A 184 -2.48 3.48 8.81
C MET A 184 -2.40 3.76 7.30
N ALA A 185 -1.36 4.43 6.83
CA ALA A 185 -1.22 4.79 5.41
C ALA A 185 -0.42 3.79 4.58
N GLY A 186 0.24 2.84 5.24
CA GLY A 186 1.06 1.82 4.58
C GLY A 186 0.41 0.44 4.48
N GLY A 187 -0.61 0.10 5.29
CA GLY A 187 -1.12 -1.27 5.33
C GLY A 187 -2.30 -1.63 6.24
N ASN A 188 -3.13 -0.69 6.68
CA ASN A 188 -4.23 -0.96 7.62
C ASN A 188 -5.62 -1.16 6.95
N MET A 189 -5.74 -1.06 5.63
CA MET A 189 -7.05 -1.17 4.99
C MET A 189 -7.58 -2.61 4.88
N TYR A 190 -8.90 -2.73 4.80
CA TYR A 190 -9.61 -3.91 4.31
C TYR A 190 -10.38 -3.60 3.02
N SER A 191 -10.69 -4.63 2.24
CA SER A 191 -11.53 -4.52 1.03
C SER A 191 -12.14 -5.88 0.65
N THR A 192 -12.81 -5.94 -0.50
CA THR A 192 -13.28 -7.16 -1.16
C THR A 192 -12.64 -7.28 -2.53
N ALA A 193 -12.68 -8.47 -3.14
CA ALA A 193 -12.17 -8.65 -4.50
C ALA A 193 -12.90 -7.74 -5.51
N GLY A 194 -14.22 -7.58 -5.35
CA GLY A 194 -15.03 -6.74 -6.23
C GLY A 194 -14.69 -5.24 -6.12
N ASP A 195 -14.47 -4.72 -4.92
CA ASP A 195 -14.08 -3.32 -4.74
C ASP A 195 -12.65 -3.06 -5.25
N LEU A 196 -11.70 -3.97 -5.01
CA LEU A 196 -10.36 -3.83 -5.59
C LEU A 196 -10.36 -3.95 -7.11
N ALA A 197 -11.24 -4.76 -7.69
CA ALA A 197 -11.40 -4.83 -9.14
C ALA A 197 -11.92 -3.49 -9.69
N ARG A 198 -12.90 -2.86 -9.02
CA ARG A 198 -13.37 -1.50 -9.37
C ARG A 198 -12.27 -0.45 -9.25
N LEU A 199 -11.46 -0.52 -8.18
CA LEU A 199 -10.28 0.33 -8.05
C LEU A 199 -9.34 0.14 -9.24
N GLY A 200 -9.00 -1.10 -9.58
CA GLY A 200 -8.14 -1.40 -10.74
C GLY A 200 -8.73 -0.91 -12.06
N SER A 201 -10.04 -1.10 -12.28
CA SER A 201 -10.72 -0.61 -13.49
C SER A 201 -10.68 0.91 -13.60
N ALA A 202 -10.77 1.62 -12.48
CA ALA A 202 -10.64 3.08 -12.46
C ALA A 202 -9.22 3.58 -12.80
N LEU A 203 -8.23 2.69 -12.80
CA LEU A 203 -6.84 3.00 -13.15
C LEU A 203 -6.46 2.51 -14.56
N LEU A 204 -7.41 1.99 -15.35
CA LEU A 204 -7.16 1.65 -16.75
C LEU A 204 -7.08 2.90 -17.65
N LYS A 205 -7.73 4.00 -17.24
CA LYS A 205 -7.76 5.26 -17.98
C LYS A 205 -7.91 6.47 -17.06
N PRO A 206 -7.51 7.68 -17.51
CA PRO A 206 -7.81 8.91 -16.78
C PRO A 206 -9.31 9.07 -16.51
N GLY A 207 -9.66 9.76 -15.42
CA GLY A 207 -11.03 9.94 -14.98
C GLY A 207 -11.09 10.18 -13.49
N LEU A 208 -10.67 9.19 -12.70
CA LEU A 208 -10.46 9.40 -11.26
C LEU A 208 -9.44 10.50 -11.06
N LEU A 209 -8.31 10.46 -11.77
CA LEU A 209 -7.30 11.52 -11.82
C LEU A 209 -7.39 12.28 -13.15
N SER A 210 -6.98 13.54 -13.14
CA SER A 210 -6.58 14.31 -14.32
C SER A 210 -5.55 13.53 -15.14
N ARG A 211 -5.47 13.80 -16.45
CA ARG A 211 -4.49 13.13 -17.32
C ARG A 211 -3.06 13.29 -16.81
N GLU A 212 -2.66 14.50 -16.42
CA GLU A 212 -1.31 14.77 -15.92
C GLU A 212 -0.97 13.94 -14.67
N SER A 213 -1.88 13.87 -13.70
CA SER A 213 -1.64 13.07 -12.49
C SER A 213 -1.80 11.56 -12.73
N PHE A 214 -2.63 11.16 -13.69
CA PHE A 214 -2.72 9.77 -14.13
C PHE A 214 -1.39 9.30 -14.73
N ASP A 215 -0.76 10.11 -15.58
CA ASP A 215 0.52 9.78 -16.21
C ASP A 215 1.65 9.62 -15.17
N LEU A 216 1.54 10.28 -14.01
CA LEU A 216 2.47 10.11 -12.89
C LEU A 216 2.42 8.69 -12.28
N LEU A 217 1.28 7.98 -12.33
CA LEU A 217 1.18 6.59 -11.87
C LEU A 217 2.12 5.67 -12.65
N TYR A 218 2.38 5.98 -13.92
CA TYR A 218 3.27 5.22 -14.81
C TYR A 218 4.68 5.80 -14.87
N THR A 219 4.92 6.96 -14.26
CA THR A 219 6.23 7.61 -14.28
C THR A 219 7.07 7.10 -13.12
N ARG A 220 8.04 6.25 -13.45
CA ARG A 220 9.01 5.73 -12.48
C ARG A 220 10.01 6.82 -12.06
N THR A 221 10.26 6.96 -10.77
CA THR A 221 11.17 7.98 -10.24
C THR A 221 12.63 7.57 -10.47
N LYS A 222 13.40 8.39 -11.19
CA LYS A 222 14.85 8.20 -11.37
C LYS A 222 15.59 8.57 -10.08
N PHE A 223 16.68 7.86 -9.81
CA PHE A 223 17.55 8.08 -8.66
C PHE A 223 19.01 7.75 -9.03
N ALA A 224 19.97 8.07 -8.16
CA ALA A 224 21.40 8.07 -8.51
C ALA A 224 21.93 6.76 -9.13
N LYS A 225 21.33 5.61 -8.81
CA LYS A 225 21.77 4.29 -9.27
C LYS A 225 20.73 3.56 -10.13
N GLY A 226 19.69 4.25 -10.63
CA GLY A 226 18.70 3.63 -11.49
C GLY A 226 17.33 4.29 -11.41
N THR A 227 16.29 3.47 -11.53
CA THR A 227 14.90 3.90 -11.56
C THR A 227 14.11 3.07 -10.56
N ALA A 228 13.30 3.71 -9.73
CA ALA A 228 12.45 3.01 -8.77
C ALA A 228 11.31 2.30 -9.49
N ASP A 229 11.10 1.03 -9.18
CA ASP A 229 10.03 0.25 -9.80
C ASP A 229 8.64 0.64 -9.30
N MET A 230 8.53 1.36 -8.18
CA MET A 230 7.27 1.83 -7.62
C MET A 230 7.03 3.31 -7.84
N SER A 231 5.77 3.64 -8.13
CA SER A 231 5.25 5.00 -8.22
C SER A 231 3.88 5.07 -7.54
N TYR A 232 3.70 6.03 -6.63
CA TYR A 232 2.43 6.31 -5.93
C TYR A 232 1.66 5.06 -5.47
N GLY A 233 2.37 4.12 -4.84
CA GLY A 233 1.79 2.93 -4.22
C GLY A 233 1.67 1.69 -5.10
N LEU A 234 2.09 1.77 -6.37
CA LEU A 234 2.02 0.68 -7.34
C LEU A 234 3.42 0.38 -7.88
N PHE A 235 3.74 -0.90 -8.05
CA PHE A 235 4.82 -1.33 -8.92
C PHE A 235 4.40 -1.12 -10.37
N VAL A 236 5.26 -0.50 -11.15
CA VAL A 236 5.07 -0.19 -12.56
C VAL A 236 6.04 -1.06 -13.35
N SER A 237 5.56 -1.76 -14.37
CA SER A 237 6.43 -2.47 -15.31
C SER A 237 7.33 -1.48 -16.08
N ASP A 238 8.34 -2.01 -16.77
CA ASP A 238 9.01 -1.21 -17.78
C ASP A 238 8.02 -0.80 -18.90
N SER A 239 8.25 0.35 -19.53
CA SER A 239 7.46 0.82 -20.67
C SER A 239 7.63 -0.06 -21.92
N SER A 240 8.71 -0.84 -21.99
CA SER A 240 8.98 -1.79 -23.09
C SER A 240 8.40 -3.18 -22.87
N ALA A 241 7.72 -3.42 -21.73
CA ALA A 241 7.06 -4.69 -21.47
C ALA A 241 5.98 -4.97 -22.51
N ALA A 242 5.86 -6.24 -22.95
CA ALA A 242 4.86 -6.66 -23.93
C ALA A 242 3.42 -6.37 -23.44
N HIS A 243 3.18 -6.63 -22.15
CA HIS A 243 1.96 -6.26 -21.45
C HIS A 243 2.33 -5.35 -20.28
N ARG A 244 2.09 -4.05 -20.42
CA ARG A 244 2.38 -3.11 -19.32
C ARG A 244 1.51 -3.46 -18.12
N ARG A 245 2.05 -3.21 -16.93
CA ARG A 245 1.41 -3.65 -15.69
C ARG A 245 1.60 -2.64 -14.57
N LEU A 246 0.49 -2.32 -13.90
CA LEU A 246 0.51 -1.79 -12.54
C LEU A 246 0.19 -2.94 -11.58
N SER A 247 0.94 -3.06 -10.49
CA SER A 247 0.70 -4.15 -9.53
C SER A 247 1.02 -3.74 -8.10
N ILE A 248 0.33 -4.34 -7.14
CA ILE A 248 0.67 -4.22 -5.73
C ILE A 248 0.22 -5.47 -4.99
N GLY A 249 1.12 -6.00 -4.17
CA GLY A 249 0.82 -7.06 -3.22
C GLY A 249 0.57 -6.50 -1.83
N GLY A 250 -0.11 -7.28 -1.00
CA GLY A 250 -0.28 -7.02 0.42
C GLY A 250 0.00 -8.28 1.22
N SER A 251 0.89 -8.17 2.20
CA SER A 251 1.24 -9.28 3.09
C SER A 251 1.26 -8.84 4.54
N ASN A 252 0.58 -9.59 5.39
CA ASN A 252 0.61 -9.49 6.85
C ASN A 252 0.33 -10.89 7.43
N ALA A 253 0.47 -11.04 8.75
CA ALA A 253 0.18 -12.32 9.40
C ALA A 253 -1.25 -12.78 9.08
N GLY A 254 -1.33 -13.91 8.37
CA GLY A 254 -2.56 -14.56 7.96
C GLY A 254 -3.43 -13.83 6.94
N LEU A 255 -2.81 -12.97 6.12
CA LEU A 255 -3.46 -12.42 4.93
C LEU A 255 -2.46 -12.25 3.80
N GLN A 256 -2.95 -12.45 2.58
CA GLN A 256 -2.25 -12.19 1.34
C GLN A 256 -3.20 -11.61 0.31
N ALA A 257 -2.71 -10.63 -0.44
CA ALA A 257 -3.48 -9.92 -1.43
C ALA A 257 -2.62 -9.58 -2.64
N GLY A 258 -3.24 -9.56 -3.81
CA GLY A 258 -2.64 -9.09 -5.06
C GLY A 258 -3.67 -8.32 -5.87
N LEU A 259 -3.25 -7.16 -6.38
CA LEU A 259 -3.95 -6.38 -7.38
C LEU A 259 -3.00 -6.22 -8.57
N VAL A 260 -3.46 -6.62 -9.75
CA VAL A 260 -2.71 -6.54 -11.00
C VAL A 260 -3.61 -5.93 -12.07
N ILE A 261 -3.09 -4.93 -12.78
CA ILE A 261 -3.81 -4.16 -13.79
C ILE A 261 -2.97 -4.16 -15.06
N TYR A 262 -3.54 -4.64 -16.16
CA TYR A 262 -2.96 -4.63 -17.50
C TYR A 262 -3.74 -3.61 -18.35
N PRO A 263 -3.30 -2.33 -18.37
CA PRO A 263 -4.03 -1.26 -19.06
C PRO A 263 -4.15 -1.46 -20.56
N ASP A 264 -3.16 -2.09 -21.20
CA ASP A 264 -3.17 -2.32 -22.65
C ASP A 264 -4.16 -3.41 -23.08
N ASP A 265 -4.63 -4.19 -22.11
CA ASP A 265 -5.43 -5.39 -22.30
C ASP A 265 -6.83 -5.29 -21.65
N ASP A 266 -7.18 -4.13 -21.10
CA ASP A 266 -8.43 -3.88 -20.36
C ASP A 266 -8.70 -4.91 -19.25
N LEU A 267 -7.64 -5.40 -18.60
CA LEU A 267 -7.70 -6.54 -17.67
C LEU A 267 -7.27 -6.15 -16.25
N VAL A 268 -8.08 -6.53 -15.27
CA VAL A 268 -7.79 -6.38 -13.84
C VAL A 268 -7.95 -7.73 -13.16
N ILE A 269 -6.92 -8.15 -12.42
CA ILE A 269 -6.92 -9.39 -11.66
C ILE A 269 -6.70 -9.04 -10.18
N VAL A 270 -7.58 -9.59 -9.34
CA VAL A 270 -7.48 -9.49 -7.88
C VAL A 270 -7.48 -10.87 -7.27
N VAL A 271 -6.52 -11.14 -6.40
CA VAL A 271 -6.44 -12.38 -5.63
C VAL A 271 -6.35 -12.04 -4.15
N LEU A 272 -7.22 -12.64 -3.34
CA LEU A 272 -7.26 -12.46 -1.89
C LEU A 272 -7.25 -13.81 -1.19
N ALA A 273 -6.37 -13.95 -0.21
CA ALA A 273 -6.27 -15.13 0.62
C ALA A 273 -6.20 -14.73 2.10
N ASN A 274 -6.88 -15.50 2.94
CA ASN A 274 -6.82 -15.37 4.39
C ASN A 274 -5.81 -16.33 5.03
N THR A 275 -4.81 -16.74 4.25
CA THR A 275 -3.70 -17.60 4.65
C THR A 275 -2.37 -16.91 4.37
N TRP A 276 -1.37 -17.11 5.21
CA TRP A 276 0.01 -16.67 4.97
C TRP A 276 0.98 -17.84 5.10
N GLY A 277 1.88 -17.99 4.11
CA GLY A 277 2.84 -19.09 4.05
C GLY A 277 2.63 -20.00 2.84
N ILE A 278 2.45 -21.30 3.07
CA ILE A 278 2.40 -22.34 2.02
C ILE A 278 1.35 -21.98 0.95
N GLY A 279 1.79 -21.88 -0.31
CA GLY A 279 0.95 -21.53 -1.47
C GLY A 279 0.41 -20.09 -1.49
N SER A 280 0.65 -19.31 -0.43
CA SER A 280 0.12 -17.96 -0.23
C SER A 280 1.28 -17.01 0.09
N ASN A 281 2.09 -16.72 -0.93
CA ASN A 281 3.24 -15.81 -0.88
C ASN A 281 3.04 -14.61 -1.85
N SER A 282 3.79 -13.53 -1.67
CA SER A 282 3.60 -12.30 -2.47
C SER A 282 3.88 -12.51 -3.96
N GLY A 283 4.83 -13.39 -4.31
CA GLY A 283 5.13 -13.73 -5.69
C GLY A 283 3.96 -14.44 -6.36
N GLU A 284 3.33 -15.41 -5.69
CA GLU A 284 2.14 -16.07 -6.22
C GLU A 284 0.95 -15.11 -6.38
N MET A 285 0.74 -14.19 -5.43
CA MET A 285 -0.39 -13.26 -5.49
C MET A 285 -0.25 -12.17 -6.56
N THR A 286 0.97 -11.80 -6.94
CA THR A 286 1.22 -10.67 -7.85
C THR A 286 1.81 -11.08 -9.20
N GLN A 287 2.28 -12.31 -9.34
CA GLN A 287 2.89 -12.83 -10.56
C GLN A 287 2.33 -14.20 -10.91
N GLY A 288 2.53 -15.22 -10.07
CA GLY A 288 2.21 -16.61 -10.42
C GLY A 288 0.75 -16.84 -10.82
N LEU A 289 -0.20 -16.59 -9.91
CA LEU A 289 -1.63 -16.73 -10.19
C LEU A 289 -2.12 -15.71 -11.23
N PRO A 290 -1.81 -14.40 -11.13
CA PRO A 290 -2.26 -13.43 -12.12
C PRO A 290 -1.78 -13.72 -13.54
N SER A 291 -0.53 -14.12 -13.75
CA SER A 291 -0.02 -14.45 -15.09
C SER A 291 -0.76 -15.66 -15.68
N ARG A 292 -0.99 -16.72 -14.89
CA ARG A 292 -1.77 -17.88 -15.36
C ARG A 292 -3.20 -17.51 -15.72
N LEU A 293 -3.85 -16.68 -14.90
CA LEU A 293 -5.20 -16.19 -15.16
C LEU A 293 -5.22 -15.30 -16.41
N ALA A 294 -4.25 -14.41 -16.59
CA ALA A 294 -4.12 -13.57 -17.78
C ALA A 294 -3.92 -14.41 -19.05
N SER A 295 -3.05 -15.43 -19.02
CA SER A 295 -2.88 -16.37 -20.13
C SER A 295 -4.17 -17.10 -20.49
N ILE A 296 -4.97 -17.51 -19.50
CA ILE A 296 -6.28 -18.15 -19.74
C ILE A 296 -7.28 -17.16 -20.34
N CYS A 297 -7.38 -15.94 -19.79
CA CYS A 297 -8.35 -14.95 -20.23
C CYS A 297 -8.04 -14.37 -21.61
N MET A 298 -6.76 -14.12 -21.90
CA MET A 298 -6.31 -13.38 -23.08
C MET A 298 -5.64 -14.26 -24.15
N GLY A 299 -5.41 -15.54 -23.85
CA GLY A 299 -4.68 -16.46 -24.74
C GLY A 299 -3.18 -16.16 -24.85
N TRP A 300 -2.59 -15.45 -23.87
CA TRP A 300 -1.15 -15.19 -23.87
C TRP A 300 -0.36 -16.47 -23.68
N LYS A 301 0.80 -16.56 -24.34
CA LYS A 301 1.77 -17.60 -24.01
C LYS A 301 2.28 -17.38 -22.58
N PRO A 302 2.46 -18.43 -21.77
CA PRO A 302 3.13 -18.29 -20.48
C PRO A 302 4.54 -17.74 -20.71
N GLU A 303 4.90 -16.68 -19.98
CA GLU A 303 6.28 -16.17 -19.89
C GLU A 303 7.16 -17.12 -19.07
#